data_AF-A0A645J8G7-F1
#
_entry.id   AF-A0A645J8G7-F1
#
_cell.length_a   1.000
_cell.length_b   1.000
_cell.length_c   1.000
_cell.angle_alpha   90.00
_cell.angle_beta   90.00
_cell.angle_gamma   90.00
#
_symmetry.space_group_name_H-M   'P 1'
#
loop_
_entity.id
_entity.type
_entity.pdbx_description
1 polymer ?
#
loop_
_entity_poly.entity_id
_entity_poly.type
_entity_poly.pdbx_seq_one_letter_code
_entity_poly.pdbx_strand_id
1 'polypeptide(L)'
;MKATKGTRTKTRNLLRKKPRARGLSPITKAMQVFDEGDKVNIVIDPSVHKGMPFSRFHGLTGTVIGRRGAAFEVRVKDGNKDKIVVARPEHLVRNV
;
A
#
# COMPACT_ATOMS: atom_id res chain seq x y z
N MET A 1 8.51 29.95 -0.88
CA MET A 1 9.47 28.91 -0.48
C MET A 1 9.07 27.57 -1.09
N LYS A 2 9.99 26.83 -1.71
CA LYS A 2 9.70 25.53 -2.35
C LYS A 2 9.59 24.45 -1.26
N ALA A 3 8.55 23.63 -1.31
CA ALA A 3 8.37 22.54 -0.36
C ALA A 3 9.46 21.45 -0.52
N THR A 4 9.79 20.78 0.56
CA THR A 4 10.75 19.66 0.58
C THR A 4 10.21 18.46 -0.22
N LYS A 5 11.12 17.69 -0.83
CA LYS A 5 10.78 16.53 -1.68
C LYS A 5 10.81 15.20 -0.92
N GLY A 6 10.49 15.21 0.37
CA GLY A 6 10.49 14.01 1.22
C GLY A 6 9.36 13.04 0.88
N THR A 7 9.49 11.80 1.35
CA THR A 7 8.52 10.73 1.08
C THR A 7 7.14 10.96 1.70
N ARG A 8 7.09 11.74 2.78
CA ARG A 8 5.87 12.11 3.53
C ARG A 8 5.42 13.54 3.27
N THR A 9 5.93 14.19 2.23
CA THR A 9 5.47 15.53 1.85
C THR A 9 4.01 15.48 1.41
N LYS A 10 3.19 16.41 1.91
CA LYS A 10 1.75 16.54 1.59
C LYS A 10 0.87 15.33 1.95
N THR A 11 1.33 14.41 2.80
CA THR A 11 0.56 13.21 3.17
C THR A 11 -0.23 13.35 4.47
N ARG A 12 -0.41 14.57 5.01
CA ARG A 12 -1.03 14.80 6.34
C ARG A 12 -2.38 14.11 6.48
N ASN A 13 -3.28 14.30 5.51
CA ASN A 13 -4.61 13.69 5.55
C ASN A 13 -4.62 12.24 5.07
N LEU A 14 -3.75 11.91 4.09
CA LEU A 14 -3.66 10.56 3.50
C LEU A 14 -3.19 9.52 4.52
N LEU A 15 -2.20 9.88 5.36
CA LEU A 15 -1.67 9.00 6.40
C LEU A 15 -2.33 9.22 7.77
N ARG A 16 -3.46 9.92 7.83
CA ARG A 16 -4.20 10.14 9.08
C ARG A 16 -5.34 9.15 9.20
N LYS A 17 -5.32 8.33 10.24
CA LYS A 17 -6.47 7.48 10.60
C LYS A 17 -7.61 8.31 11.22
N LYS A 18 -8.85 7.86 10.98
CA LYS A 18 -10.03 8.38 11.68
C LYS A 18 -9.88 8.13 13.19
N PRO A 19 -10.37 9.02 14.07
CA PRO A 19 -10.21 8.87 15.52
C PRO A 19 -10.62 7.51 16.08
N ARG A 20 -11.74 6.96 15.61
CA ARG A 20 -12.27 5.64 16.02
C ARG A 20 -11.56 4.44 15.42
N ALA A 21 -10.70 4.66 14.42
CA ALA A 21 -9.90 3.62 13.77
C ALA A 21 -8.42 3.70 14.19
N ARG A 22 -8.09 4.52 15.19
CA ARG A 22 -6.73 4.62 15.74
C ARG A 22 -6.37 3.33 16.50
N GLY A 23 -5.08 3.03 16.55
CA GLY A 23 -4.55 1.85 17.22
C GLY A 23 -3.98 0.82 16.26
N LEU A 24 -3.79 -0.39 16.77
CA LEU A 24 -3.32 -1.53 16.00
C LEU A 24 -4.41 -1.96 15.02
N SER A 25 -4.01 -2.26 13.79
CA SER A 25 -4.94 -2.81 12.81
C SER A 25 -5.22 -4.29 13.08
N PRO A 26 -6.38 -4.81 12.63
CA PRO A 26 -6.71 -6.22 12.80
C PRO A 26 -5.62 -7.14 12.21
N ILE A 27 -5.30 -8.20 12.94
CA ILE A 27 -4.27 -9.20 12.57
C ILE A 27 -4.61 -9.88 11.25
N THR A 28 -5.90 -9.99 10.93
CA THR A 28 -6.41 -10.59 9.68
C THR A 28 -5.81 -9.93 8.43
N LYS A 29 -5.52 -8.63 8.46
CA LYS A 29 -4.85 -7.93 7.35
C LYS A 29 -3.41 -8.37 7.15
N ALA A 30 -2.70 -8.69 8.22
CA ALA A 30 -1.30 -9.13 8.14
C ALA A 30 -1.17 -10.58 7.68
N MET A 31 -2.19 -11.41 7.92
CA MET A 31 -2.24 -12.82 7.52
C MET A 31 -2.85 -13.06 6.14
N GLN A 32 -3.25 -12.00 5.42
CA GLN A 32 -3.89 -12.12 4.12
C GLN A 32 -2.91 -12.69 3.09
N VAL A 33 -3.35 -13.72 2.36
CA VAL A 33 -2.60 -14.35 1.27
C VAL A 33 -3.23 -13.92 -0.05
N PHE A 34 -2.38 -13.64 -1.04
CA PHE A 34 -2.76 -13.30 -2.40
C PHE A 34 -2.05 -14.23 -3.36
N ASP A 35 -2.76 -14.61 -4.43
CA ASP A 35 -2.22 -15.46 -5.48
C ASP A 35 -1.74 -14.61 -6.66
N GLU A 36 -0.88 -15.18 -7.50
CA GLU A 36 -0.43 -14.51 -8.72
C GLU A 36 -1.62 -14.28 -9.67
N GLY A 37 -1.74 -13.06 -10.19
CA GLY A 37 -2.88 -12.64 -11.01
C GLY A 37 -4.01 -11.97 -10.23
N ASP A 38 -4.01 -12.01 -8.89
CA ASP A 38 -5.01 -11.32 -8.08
C ASP A 38 -4.98 -9.81 -8.29
N LYS A 39 -6.16 -9.20 -8.40
CA LYS A 39 -6.32 -7.75 -8.38
C LYS A 39 -6.36 -7.25 -6.94
N VAL A 40 -5.47 -6.30 -6.63
CA VAL A 40 -5.35 -5.72 -5.29
C VAL A 40 -5.33 -4.21 -5.34
N ASN A 41 -5.98 -3.60 -4.36
CA ASN A 41 -5.95 -2.16 -4.12
C ASN A 41 -4.86 -1.84 -3.10
N ILE A 42 -4.02 -0.87 -3.41
CA ILE A 42 -2.94 -0.41 -2.52
C ILE A 42 -3.51 0.63 -1.56
N VAL A 43 -3.86 0.18 -0.35
CA VAL A 43 -4.41 1.04 0.70
C VAL A 43 -3.46 1.05 1.89
N ILE A 44 -2.66 2.11 1.96
CA ILE A 44 -1.67 2.28 3.04
C ILE A 44 -2.36 2.36 4.40
N ASP A 45 -2.12 1.36 5.23
CA ASP A 45 -2.32 1.44 6.67
C ASP A 45 -1.25 2.31 7.38
N PRO A 46 -1.61 3.47 7.95
CA PRO A 46 -0.62 4.34 8.59
C PRO A 46 -0.08 3.84 9.92
N SER A 47 -0.72 2.86 10.57
CA SER A 47 -0.23 2.31 11.85
C SER A 47 0.98 1.38 11.66
N VAL A 48 1.18 0.85 10.45
CA VAL A 48 2.27 -0.08 10.14
C VAL A 48 3.24 0.63 9.21
N HIS A 49 4.46 0.90 9.70
CA HIS A 49 5.48 1.57 8.88
C HIS A 49 6.29 0.62 8.01
N LYS A 50 6.37 -0.67 8.38
CA LYS A 50 7.15 -1.68 7.66
C LYS A 50 6.41 -2.11 6.41
N GLY A 51 7.10 -2.14 5.27
CA GLY A 51 6.50 -2.57 4.00
C GLY A 51 5.52 -1.59 3.39
N MET A 52 5.50 -0.34 3.90
CA MET A 52 4.66 0.73 3.38
C MET A 52 5.15 1.17 1.99
N PRO A 53 4.29 1.16 0.96
CA PRO A 53 4.65 1.68 -0.35
C PRO A 53 4.69 3.21 -0.35
N PHE A 54 5.31 3.78 -1.37
CA PHE A 54 5.36 5.23 -1.54
C PHE A 54 3.94 5.82 -1.67
N SER A 55 3.70 6.96 -1.03
CA SER A 55 2.36 7.58 -0.93
C SER A 55 1.68 7.87 -2.27
N ARG A 56 2.45 8.02 -3.36
CA ARG A 56 1.93 8.18 -4.72
C ARG A 56 1.09 6.98 -5.19
N PHE A 57 1.41 5.77 -4.73
CA PHE A 57 0.72 4.55 -5.16
C PHE A 57 -0.54 4.26 -4.34
N HIS A 58 -0.83 5.06 -3.32
CA HIS A 58 -2.03 4.91 -2.51
C HIS A 58 -3.28 5.11 -3.38
N GLY A 59 -4.23 4.18 -3.28
CA GLY A 59 -5.50 4.23 -4.01
C GLY A 59 -5.42 3.67 -5.43
N LEU A 60 -4.24 3.21 -5.89
CA LEU A 60 -4.13 2.51 -7.17
C LEU A 60 -4.50 1.03 -7.01
N THR A 61 -5.07 0.48 -8.08
CA THR A 61 -5.29 -0.96 -8.25
C THR A 61 -4.18 -1.53 -9.10
N GLY A 62 -3.67 -2.69 -8.69
CA GLY A 62 -2.66 -3.42 -9.43
C GLY A 62 -2.90 -4.92 -9.43
N THR A 63 -1.98 -5.64 -10.04
CA THR A 63 -2.02 -7.10 -10.16
C THR A 63 -0.82 -7.72 -9.46
N VAL A 64 -1.06 -8.71 -8.61
CA VAL A 64 0.01 -9.44 -7.93
C VAL A 64 0.80 -10.25 -8.96
N ILE A 65 2.10 -10.02 -9.01
CA ILE A 65 3.03 -10.75 -9.90
C ILE A 65 3.63 -11.94 -9.16
N GLY A 66 3.83 -11.81 -7.85
CA GLY A 66 4.49 -12.81 -7.03
C GLY A 66 4.75 -12.32 -5.61
N ARG A 67 5.46 -13.14 -4.85
CA ARG A 67 5.78 -12.89 -3.45
C ARG A 67 7.29 -12.68 -3.26
N ARG A 68 7.66 -11.65 -2.52
CA ARG A 68 9.04 -11.36 -2.10
C ARG A 68 9.15 -11.39 -0.58
N GLY A 69 9.54 -12.55 -0.04
CA GLY A 69 9.63 -12.76 1.41
C GLY A 69 8.27 -12.65 2.09
N ALA A 70 8.08 -11.66 2.96
CA ALA A 70 6.80 -11.36 3.62
C ALA A 70 5.96 -10.29 2.90
N ALA A 71 6.45 -9.77 1.77
CA ALA A 71 5.76 -8.78 0.95
C ALA A 71 5.35 -9.36 -0.40
N PHE A 72 4.48 -8.65 -1.10
CA PHE A 72 4.02 -8.99 -2.45
C PHE A 72 4.53 -7.95 -3.45
N GLU A 73 4.78 -8.41 -4.66
CA GLU A 73 5.10 -7.57 -5.81
C GLU A 73 3.81 -7.30 -6.59
N VAL A 74 3.45 -6.03 -6.67
CA VAL A 74 2.23 -5.59 -7.35
C VAL A 74 2.62 -4.76 -8.58
N ARG A 75 2.19 -5.20 -9.77
CA ARG A 75 2.27 -4.39 -10.99
C ARG A 75 1.20 -3.32 -10.93
N VAL A 76 1.62 -2.06 -11.03
CA VAL A 76 0.74 -0.90 -11.00
C VAL A 76 1.08 0.03 -12.14
N LYS A 77 0.06 0.59 -12.76
CA LYS A 77 0.22 1.56 -13.85
C LYS A 77 0.22 2.99 -13.28
N ASP A 78 1.36 3.67 -13.36
CA ASP A 78 1.49 5.09 -12.96
C ASP A 78 1.52 5.95 -14.24
N GLY A 79 0.34 6.37 -14.69
CA GLY A 79 0.15 7.04 -15.97
C GLY A 79 0.41 6.07 -17.15
N ASN A 80 1.48 6.31 -17.91
CA ASN A 80 1.88 5.47 -19.05
C ASN A 80 3.02 4.50 -18.72
N LYS A 81 3.44 4.40 -17.46
CA LYS A 81 4.55 3.54 -17.06
C LYS A 81 4.08 2.47 -16.10
N ASP A 82 4.42 1.23 -16.42
CA ASP A 82 4.26 0.11 -15.49
C ASP A 82 5.38 0.13 -14.45
N LYS A 83 5.00 -0.04 -13.19
CA LYS A 83 5.90 -0.06 -12.05
C LYS A 83 5.59 -1.26 -11.18
N ILE A 84 6.63 -1.79 -10.55
CA ILE A 84 6.50 -2.84 -9.55
C ILE A 84 6.58 -2.18 -8.18
N VAL A 85 5.52 -2.33 -7.40
CA VAL A 85 5.43 -1.84 -6.03
C VAL A 85 5.53 -3.03 -5.10
N VAL A 86 6.48 -2.97 -4.18
CA VAL A 86 6.63 -3.98 -3.13
C VAL A 86 5.88 -3.48 -1.90
N ALA A 87 4.84 -4.19 -1.52
CA ALA A 87 4.01 -3.85 -0.37
C ALA A 87 3.69 -5.10 0.45
N ARG A 88 3.62 -4.95 1.77
CA ARG A 88 3.15 -6.02 2.64
C ARG A 88 1.62 -6.16 2.63
N PRO A 89 1.07 -7.32 3.01
CA PRO A 89 -0.37 -7.56 3.00
C PRO A 89 -1.19 -6.55 3.82
N GLU A 90 -0.64 -5.93 4.87
CA GLU A 90 -1.36 -4.92 5.66
C GLU A 90 -1.75 -3.69 4.83
N HIS A 91 -1.04 -3.44 3.73
CA HIS A 91 -1.28 -2.32 2.82
C HIS A 91 -2.01 -2.73 1.54
N LEU A 92 -2.45 -3.97 1.43
CA LEU A 92 -3.13 -4.52 0.26
C LEU A 92 -4.54 -4.93 0.63
N VAL A 93 -5.48 -4.70 -0.29
CA VAL A 93 -6.87 -5.12 -0.13
C VAL A 93 -7.28 -5.86 -1.40
N ARG A 94 -7.75 -7.10 -1.26
CA ARG A 94 -8.26 -7.88 -2.39
C ARG A 94 -9.43 -7.14 -3.03
N ASN A 95 -9.36 -6.94 -4.34
CA ASN A 95 -10.47 -6.41 -5.12
C ASN A 95 -11.30 -7.60 -5.61
N VAL A 96 -12.58 -7.65 -5.23
CA VAL A 96 -13.54 -8.65 -5.72
C VAL A 96 -13.87 -8.36 -7.17
#